data_AF-A0A811L8A8-F1
#
_entry.id   AF-A0A811L8A8-F1
#
_cell.length_a   1.000
_cell.length_b   1.000
_cell.length_c   1.000
_cell.angle_alpha   90.00
_cell.angle_beta   90.00
_cell.angle_gamma   90.00
#
_symmetry.space_group_name_H-M   'P 1'
#
loop_
_entity.id
_entity.type
_entity.pdbx_description
1 polymer ?
#
loop_
_entity_poly.entity_id
_entity_poly.type
_entity_poly.pdbx_seq_one_letter_code
_entity_poly.pdbx_strand_id
1 'polypeptide(L)'
;MPKEQYMCQLCANHGLFNQPKKGHKQKCPFKGCPCEMCTLNLKRRALDQIERQLRQFAEEEVATNNTSKYDCNATSDRTVTLPSYERFVVWSQQPALLIAQTETFSDI
;
A
#
# COMPACT_ATOMS: atom_id res chain seq x y z
N MET A 1 19.96 -6.72 -19.85
CA MET A 1 19.71 -6.91 -18.41
C MET A 1 19.57 -8.41 -18.16
N PRO A 2 20.41 -9.04 -17.32
CA PRO A 2 20.28 -10.47 -17.02
C PRO A 2 18.91 -10.73 -16.41
N LYS A 3 18.25 -11.81 -16.83
CA LYS A 3 16.94 -12.20 -16.29
C LYS A 3 17.14 -12.64 -14.85
N GLU A 4 16.88 -11.74 -13.91
CA GLU A 4 16.96 -12.02 -12.48
C GLU A 4 16.07 -13.22 -12.16
N GLN A 5 16.71 -14.31 -11.74
CA GLN A 5 16.07 -15.59 -11.57
C GLN A 5 15.06 -15.47 -10.42
N TYR A 6 13.77 -15.63 -10.72
CA TYR A 6 12.70 -15.29 -9.79
C TYR A 6 12.62 -16.33 -8.66
N MET A 7 13.23 -16.01 -7.52
CA MET A 7 13.32 -16.85 -6.32
C MET A 7 12.16 -16.57 -5.35
N CYS A 8 11.87 -17.51 -4.46
CA CYS A 8 10.91 -17.30 -3.38
C CYS A 8 11.50 -16.43 -2.26
N GLN A 9 10.99 -15.20 -2.10
CA GLN A 9 11.50 -14.28 -1.08
C GLN A 9 11.31 -14.77 0.36
N LEU A 10 10.28 -15.57 0.63
CA LEU A 10 10.08 -16.16 1.95
C LEU A 10 11.21 -17.14 2.28
N CYS A 11 11.64 -17.95 1.32
CA CYS A 11 12.78 -18.85 1.49
C CYS A 11 14.11 -18.08 1.59
N ALA A 12 14.27 -17.03 0.80
CA ALA A 12 15.45 -16.16 0.85
C ALA A 12 15.64 -15.53 2.25
N ASN A 13 14.56 -15.11 2.92
CA ASN A 13 14.61 -14.57 4.28
C ASN A 13 15.11 -15.58 5.33
N HIS A 14 15.05 -16.88 5.03
CA HIS A 14 15.54 -17.96 5.89
C HIS A 14 16.84 -18.60 5.35
N GLY A 15 17.52 -17.96 4.40
CA GLY A 15 18.78 -18.45 3.83
C GLY A 15 18.63 -19.52 2.74
N LEU A 16 17.41 -19.82 2.28
CA LEU A 16 17.15 -20.78 1.21
C LEU A 16 16.97 -20.06 -0.13
N PHE A 17 18.07 -19.85 -0.86
CA PHE A 17 18.06 -19.10 -2.13
C PHE A 17 17.80 -19.97 -3.37
N ASN A 18 17.99 -21.30 -3.31
CA ASN A 18 17.88 -22.19 -4.48
C ASN A 18 16.43 -22.65 -4.82
N GLN A 19 15.40 -21.93 -4.34
CA GLN A 19 14.01 -22.33 -4.54
C GLN A 19 13.37 -21.52 -5.69
N PRO A 20 13.25 -22.07 -6.90
CA PRO A 20 12.61 -21.39 -8.01
C PRO A 20 11.14 -21.16 -7.69
N LYS A 21 10.62 -19.95 -7.97
CA LYS A 21 9.23 -19.60 -7.59
C LYS A 21 8.18 -20.43 -8.35
N LYS A 22 8.50 -20.96 -9.53
CA LYS A 22 7.58 -21.77 -10.34
C LYS A 22 7.20 -23.06 -9.60
N GLY A 23 5.94 -23.20 -9.21
CA GLY A 23 5.43 -24.36 -8.47
C GLY A 23 5.70 -24.35 -6.96
N HIS A 24 6.58 -23.47 -6.47
CA HIS A 24 6.97 -23.43 -5.05
C HIS A 24 5.95 -22.71 -4.15
N LYS A 25 5.09 -21.83 -4.68
CA LYS A 25 4.14 -21.02 -3.86
C LYS A 25 3.26 -21.85 -2.91
N GLN A 26 2.80 -23.03 -3.33
CA GLN A 26 1.93 -23.88 -2.49
C GLN A 26 2.72 -24.82 -1.57
N LYS A 27 3.93 -25.19 -1.96
CA LYS A 27 4.82 -26.10 -1.20
C LYS A 27 5.81 -25.35 -0.31
N CYS A 28 5.70 -24.02 -0.21
CA CYS A 28 6.62 -23.20 0.55
C CYS A 28 6.48 -23.49 2.05
N PRO A 29 7.55 -23.93 2.73
CA PRO A 29 7.49 -24.24 4.16
C PRO A 29 7.25 -22.98 5.00
N PHE A 30 7.67 -21.81 4.52
CA PHE A 30 7.60 -20.54 5.22
C PHE A 30 6.35 -19.72 4.89
N LYS A 31 5.36 -20.29 4.19
CA LYS A 31 4.13 -19.58 3.78
C LYS A 31 3.39 -18.93 4.97
N GLY A 32 3.43 -19.56 6.14
CA GLY A 32 2.83 -19.08 7.38
C GLY A 32 3.86 -18.68 8.45
N CYS A 33 5.09 -18.37 8.06
CA CYS A 33 6.12 -18.03 9.05
C CYS A 33 5.81 -16.67 9.69
N PRO A 34 5.75 -16.57 11.04
CA PRO A 34 5.48 -15.32 11.75
C PRO A 34 6.75 -14.47 11.96
N CYS A 35 7.86 -14.77 11.28
CA CYS A 35 9.11 -14.04 11.43
C CYS A 35 8.95 -12.56 11.02
N GLU A 36 9.76 -11.68 11.61
CA GLU A 36 9.70 -10.23 11.32
C GLU A 36 9.93 -9.95 9.83
N MET A 37 10.96 -10.55 9.24
CA MET A 37 11.27 -10.42 7.80
C MET A 37 10.13 -10.91 6.90
N CYS A 38 9.44 -11.97 7.31
CA CYS A 38 8.31 -12.57 6.61
C CYS A 38 7.08 -11.66 6.67
N THR A 39 6.83 -11.09 7.85
CA THR A 39 5.76 -10.13 8.11
C THR A 39 5.95 -8.85 7.31
N LEU A 40 7.18 -8.32 7.27
CA LEU A 40 7.55 -7.17 6.44
C LEU A 40 7.34 -7.47 4.95
N ASN A 41 7.70 -8.67 4.49
CA ASN A 41 7.48 -9.08 3.10
C ASN A 41 5.98 -9.11 2.74
N LEU A 42 5.13 -9.58 3.66
CA LEU A 42 3.68 -9.60 3.46
C LEU A 42 3.09 -8.19 3.39
N LYS A 43 3.48 -7.30 4.32
CA LYS A 43 3.07 -5.88 4.31
C LYS A 43 3.47 -5.19 3.01
N ARG A 44 4.71 -5.37 2.56
CA ARG A 44 5.20 -4.83 1.28
C ARG A 44 4.34 -5.30 0.10
N ARG A 45 4.00 -6.60 0.04
CA ARG A 45 3.14 -7.13 -1.04
C ARG A 45 1.74 -6.54 -1.04
N ALA A 46 1.17 -6.27 0.15
CA ALA A 46 -0.12 -5.61 0.27
C ALA A 46 -0.05 -4.17 -0.28
N LEU A 47 1.00 -3.42 0.07
CA LEU A 47 1.22 -2.08 -0.48
C LEU A 47 1.39 -2.09 -2.00
N ASP A 48 2.20 -3.00 -2.54
CA ASP A 48 2.36 -3.14 -4.00
C ASP A 48 1.03 -3.43 -4.71
N GLN A 49 0.13 -4.18 -4.06
CA GLN A 49 -1.19 -4.51 -4.61
C GLN A 49 -2.08 -3.27 -4.64
N ILE A 50 -2.13 -2.51 -3.55
CA ILE A 50 -2.89 -1.26 -3.46
C ILE A 50 -2.37 -0.27 -4.51
N GLU A 51 -1.06 -0.10 -4.61
CA GLU A 51 -0.44 0.81 -5.58
C GLU A 51 -0.73 0.41 -7.03
N ARG A 52 -0.73 -0.90 -7.34
CA ARG A 52 -1.15 -1.40 -8.67
C ARG A 52 -2.62 -1.11 -8.95
N GLN A 53 -3.49 -1.29 -7.96
CA GLN A 53 -4.92 -0.97 -8.11
C GLN A 53 -5.12 0.52 -8.37
N LEU A 54 -4.47 1.40 -7.60
CA LEU A 54 -4.55 2.85 -7.80
C LEU A 54 -4.08 3.28 -9.18
N ARG A 55 -3.00 2.69 -9.71
CA ARG A 55 -2.56 2.95 -11.09
C ARG A 55 -3.60 2.51 -12.12
N GLN A 56 -4.19 1.33 -11.95
CA GLN A 56 -5.23 0.83 -12.86
C GLN A 56 -6.45 1.75 -12.87
N PHE A 57 -6.93 2.20 -11.70
CA PHE A 57 -8.03 3.15 -11.62
C PHE A 57 -7.69 4.51 -12.25
N ALA A 58 -6.48 5.03 -12.03
CA ALA A 58 -6.04 6.29 -12.64
C ALA A 58 -5.94 6.20 -14.18
N GLU A 59 -5.49 5.05 -14.70
CA GLU A 59 -5.45 4.78 -16.15
C GLU A 59 -6.86 4.65 -16.74
N GLU A 60 -7.79 4.02 -16.01
CA GLU A 60 -9.21 3.88 -16.40
C GLU A 60 -9.93 5.23 -16.45
N GLU A 61 -9.72 6.12 -15.47
CA GLU A 61 -10.31 7.47 -15.48
C GLU A 61 -9.84 8.29 -16.69
N VAL A 62 -8.57 8.17 -17.09
CA VAL A 62 -8.03 8.84 -18.28
C VAL A 62 -8.63 8.26 -19.58
N ALA A 63 -8.94 6.95 -19.61
CA ALA A 63 -9.58 6.32 -20.75
C ALA A 63 -11.05 6.76 -20.91
N THR A 64 -11.80 6.94 -19.82
CA THR A 64 -13.20 7.40 -19.86
C THR A 64 -13.34 8.89 -20.19
N ASN A 65 -12.34 9.71 -19.85
CA ASN A 65 -12.36 11.15 -20.12
C ASN A 65 -12.17 11.50 -21.62
N ASN A 66 -11.64 10.57 -22.43
CA ASN A 66 -11.50 10.75 -23.89
C ASN A 66 -12.74 10.33 -24.69
N THR A 67 -13.75 9.72 -24.06
CA THR A 67 -15.00 9.32 -24.75
C THR A 67 -16.16 10.30 -24.54
N SER A 68 -16.05 11.30 -23.64
CA SER A 68 -17.11 12.28 -23.39
C SER A 68 -17.07 13.51 -24.31
N LYS A 69 -16.92 13.31 -25.63
CA LYS A 69 -17.22 14.36 -26.62
C LYS A 69 -18.38 14.02 -27.56
N TYR A 70 -18.98 12.85 -27.42
CA TYR A 70 -20.17 12.45 -28.16
C TYR A 70 -21.11 11.72 -27.20
N ASP A 71 -22.39 12.06 -27.30
CA ASP A 71 -23.55 11.35 -26.73
C ASP A 71 -23.99 11.79 -25.33
N CYS A 72 -24.62 12.97 -25.32
CA CYS A 72 -25.81 13.17 -24.52
C CYS A 72 -26.96 12.34 -25.12
N ASN A 73 -27.48 11.34 -24.39
CA ASN A 73 -28.91 11.01 -24.39
C ASN A 73 -29.30 10.04 -23.27
N ALA A 74 -30.21 10.55 -22.44
CA ALA A 74 -31.40 9.89 -21.90
C ALA A 74 -31.29 8.58 -21.09
N THR A 75 -31.71 8.71 -19.83
CA THR A 75 -32.58 7.81 -19.06
C THR A 75 -32.04 6.42 -18.65
N SER A 76 -31.77 6.25 -17.35
CA SER A 76 -32.64 5.46 -16.44
C SER A 76 -31.99 5.26 -15.07
N ASP A 77 -32.63 5.87 -14.09
CA ASP A 77 -32.78 5.53 -12.68
C ASP A 77 -32.04 4.27 -12.17
N ARG A 78 -30.97 4.48 -11.38
CA ARG A 78 -30.52 3.53 -10.34
C ARG A 78 -30.03 4.31 -9.14
N THR A 79 -30.89 4.40 -8.13
CA THR A 79 -30.57 4.85 -6.78
C THR A 79 -29.61 3.85 -6.13
N VAL A 80 -28.33 4.22 -6.02
CA VAL A 80 -27.37 3.51 -5.17
C VAL A 80 -27.41 4.17 -3.79
N THR A 81 -28.03 3.49 -2.83
CA THR A 81 -27.98 3.85 -1.41
C THR A 81 -26.54 3.74 -0.91
N LEU A 82 -25.95 4.87 -0.51
CA LEU A 82 -24.67 4.94 0.18
C LEU A 82 -24.79 4.41 1.63
N PRO A 83 -23.86 3.56 2.11
CA PRO A 83 -23.77 3.25 3.53
C PRO A 83 -23.29 4.47 4.32
N SER A 84 -24.11 4.89 5.28
CA SER A 84 -23.81 5.94 6.26
C SER A 84 -22.58 5.55 7.09
N TYR A 85 -21.45 6.18 6.83
CA TYR A 85 -20.38 6.30 7.81
C TYR A 85 -20.10 7.80 8.03
N GLU A 86 -20.95 8.43 8.82
CA GLU A 86 -20.52 9.60 9.57
C GLU A 86 -19.96 9.11 10.91
N ARG A 87 -18.63 9.20 11.06
CA ARG A 87 -18.06 9.52 12.37
C ARG A 87 -16.76 10.29 12.18
N PHE A 88 -16.94 11.61 12.20
CA PHE A 88 -15.98 12.62 12.62
C PHE A 88 -14.93 12.09 13.61
N VAL A 89 -13.65 12.26 13.25
CA VAL A 89 -12.63 12.73 14.19
C VAL A 89 -11.77 13.75 13.47
N VAL A 90 -12.14 15.02 13.65
CA VAL A 90 -11.30 16.18 13.43
C VAL A 90 -10.09 16.04 14.35
N TRP A 91 -8.92 15.73 13.80
CA TRP A 91 -7.65 15.94 14.52
C TRP A 91 -6.98 17.16 13.91
N SER A 92 -7.52 18.33 14.23
CA SER A 92 -6.90 19.63 13.93
C SER A 92 -6.43 20.30 15.21
N GLN A 93 -5.17 20.74 15.17
CA GLN A 93 -4.51 21.66 16.09
C GLN A 93 -4.15 21.13 17.49
N GLN A 94 -2.86 20.78 17.65
CA GLN A 94 -2.13 21.18 18.84
C GLN A 94 -1.27 22.41 18.49
N PRO A 95 -1.33 23.49 19.30
CA PRO A 95 -0.61 24.71 19.01
C PRO A 95 0.87 24.63 19.40
N ALA A 96 1.62 25.32 18.55
CA ALA A 96 2.90 25.97 18.71
C ALA A 96 3.37 26.35 20.14
N LEU A 97 4.68 26.13 20.36
CA LEU A 97 5.65 26.92 21.12
C LEU A 97 5.65 26.86 22.65
N LEU A 98 6.77 26.36 23.20
CA LEU A 98 7.64 27.20 24.05
C LEU A 98 9.07 26.67 24.01
N ILE A 99 9.97 27.42 23.38
CA ILE A 99 11.42 27.31 23.59
C ILE A 99 11.69 28.12 24.85
N ALA A 100 12.03 27.46 25.95
CA ALA A 100 12.61 28.12 27.11
C ALA A 100 14.12 27.90 27.08
N GLN A 101 14.83 28.95 26.68
CA GLN A 101 16.23 29.14 27.04
C GLN A 101 16.27 29.42 28.55
N THR A 102 17.08 28.69 29.30
CA THR A 102 17.74 29.25 30.49
C THR A 102 19.16 28.73 30.51
N GLU A 103 20.06 29.66 30.22
CA GLU A 103 21.47 29.59 30.48
C GLU A 103 21.69 29.53 31.99
N THR A 104 22.44 28.55 32.48
CA THR A 104 23.26 28.72 33.69
C THR A 104 24.58 28.03 33.45
N PHE A 105 25.50 28.81 32.91
CA PHE A 105 26.92 28.77 33.24
C PHE A 105 27.07 28.63 34.77
N SER A 106 27.75 27.58 35.23
CA SER A 106 28.20 27.46 36.61
C SER A 106 29.45 26.60 36.62
N ASP A 107 30.55 27.25 36.94
CA ASP A 107 31.90 26.72 37.15
C ASP A 107 31.93 25.49 38.06
N ILE A 108 32.79 24.52 37.72
CA ILE A 108 33.83 23.87 38.56
C ILE A 108 34.58 22.86 37.69
#